data_AF-A0A938QN32-F1
#
_entry.id   AF-A0A938QN32-F1
#
_cell.length_a   1.000
_cell.length_b   1.000
_cell.length_c   1.000
_cell.angle_alpha   90.00
_cell.angle_beta   90.00
_cell.angle_gamma   90.00
#
_symmetry.space_group_name_H-M   'P 1'
#
loop_
_entity.id
_entity.type
_entity.pdbx_description
1 polymer ?
#
loop_
_entity_poly.entity_id
_entity_poly.type
_entity_poly.pdbx_seq_one_letter_code
_entity_poly.pdbx_strand_id
1 'polypeptide(L)'
;MRVIISLTLVVLVAGALLSAPFAWAKAQEVCPVMGGKINKTIYSDYKGMRIYHCCPACIDVFKKDPEAYLKKMKDAGVEPEKIPAGEKK
;
A
#
# COMPACT_ATOMS: atom_id res chain seq x y z
N MET A 1 -42.80 8.21 -40.13
CA MET A 1 -42.35 9.38 -39.37
C MET A 1 -41.77 8.87 -38.05
N ARG A 2 -40.43 8.98 -37.84
CA ARG A 2 -39.75 9.28 -36.55
C ARG A 2 -40.19 8.43 -35.32
N VAL A 3 -39.39 7.63 -34.62
CA VAL A 3 -38.02 7.79 -34.08
C VAL A 3 -37.64 6.43 -33.44
N ILE A 4 -36.54 5.78 -33.79
CA ILE A 4 -35.34 5.56 -32.95
C ILE A 4 -35.60 5.14 -31.47
N ILE A 5 -36.26 4.00 -31.20
CA ILE A 5 -36.37 3.40 -29.84
C ILE A 5 -35.68 2.02 -29.80
N SER A 6 -34.40 1.92 -30.22
CA SER A 6 -33.63 0.68 -30.09
C SER A 6 -32.16 0.88 -29.73
N LEU A 7 -31.79 2.03 -29.15
CA LEU A 7 -30.40 2.30 -28.79
C LEU A 7 -30.21 3.15 -27.52
N THR A 8 -31.10 3.03 -26.53
CA THR A 8 -31.02 3.83 -25.28
C THR A 8 -31.01 3.02 -23.98
N LEU A 9 -30.96 1.68 -24.05
CA LEU A 9 -30.87 0.83 -22.85
C LEU A 9 -29.50 0.13 -22.70
N VAL A 10 -28.41 0.77 -23.13
CA VAL A 10 -27.03 0.24 -22.94
C VAL A 10 -26.18 1.12 -22.00
N VAL A 11 -26.67 2.29 -21.57
CA VAL A 11 -25.80 3.32 -20.95
C VAL A 11 -26.09 3.62 -19.47
N LEU A 12 -26.93 2.84 -18.78
CA LEU A 12 -27.30 3.14 -17.37
C LEU A 12 -26.67 2.25 -16.29
N VAL A 13 -25.80 1.29 -16.63
CA VAL A 13 -25.14 0.43 -15.61
C VAL A 13 -23.63 0.69 -15.46
N ALA A 14 -23.01 1.52 -16.30
CA ALA A 14 -21.54 1.68 -16.32
C ALA A 14 -20.97 2.86 -15.49
N GLY A 15 -21.79 3.55 -14.68
CA GLY A 15 -21.42 4.85 -14.10
C GLY A 15 -20.78 4.88 -12.71
N ALA A 16 -20.77 3.78 -11.94
CA ALA A 16 -20.56 3.86 -10.48
C ALA A 16 -19.24 3.29 -9.93
N LEU A 17 -18.24 2.99 -10.76
CA LEU A 17 -17.00 2.30 -10.30
C LEU A 17 -15.69 3.11 -10.43
N LEU A 18 -15.73 4.39 -10.85
CA LEU A 18 -14.50 5.11 -11.28
C LEU A 18 -13.96 6.18 -10.32
N SER A 19 -14.38 6.23 -9.06
CA SER A 19 -13.78 7.17 -8.08
C SER A 19 -13.30 6.47 -6.81
N ALA A 20 -12.46 5.44 -6.97
CA ALA A 20 -11.46 5.17 -5.95
C ALA A 20 -10.38 6.26 -6.08
N PRO A 21 -10.14 7.11 -5.07
CA PRO A 21 -9.01 8.01 -5.09
C PRO A 21 -7.73 7.16 -5.12
N PHE A 22 -7.04 7.18 -6.25
CA PHE A 22 -5.66 6.70 -6.32
C PHE A 22 -4.80 7.65 -5.48
N ALA A 23 -4.73 7.38 -4.18
CA ALA A 23 -3.77 8.04 -3.31
C ALA A 23 -2.38 7.52 -3.68
N TRP A 24 -1.52 8.40 -4.20
CA TRP A 24 -0.12 8.09 -4.42
C TRP A 24 0.59 8.05 -3.07
N ALA A 25 0.72 6.86 -2.50
CA ALA A 25 1.54 6.67 -1.33
C ALA A 25 3.03 6.92 -1.66
N LYS A 26 3.72 7.58 -0.73
CA LYS A 26 5.16 7.80 -0.77
C LYS A 26 5.88 6.49 -0.48
N ALA A 27 7.01 6.29 -1.15
CA ALA A 27 7.92 5.21 -0.82
C ALA A 27 8.49 5.39 0.59
N GLN A 28 8.78 4.28 1.25
CA GLN A 28 9.40 4.30 2.56
C GLN A 28 10.86 4.75 2.47
N GLU A 29 11.21 5.85 3.13
CA GLU A 29 12.59 6.34 3.28
C GLU A 29 13.10 6.27 4.73
N VAL A 30 12.16 6.13 5.67
CA VAL A 30 12.39 6.24 7.12
C VAL A 30 11.95 4.97 7.84
N CYS A 31 12.71 4.55 8.85
CA CYS A 31 12.41 3.41 9.71
C CYS A 31 11.19 3.72 10.58
N PRO A 32 10.13 2.89 10.57
CA PRO A 32 8.90 3.16 11.30
C PRO A 32 9.05 3.01 12.83
N VAL A 33 10.12 2.36 13.28
CA VAL A 33 10.37 2.09 14.70
C VAL A 33 11.01 3.30 15.40
N MET A 34 12.08 3.84 14.81
CA MET A 34 12.93 4.86 15.47
C MET A 34 13.30 6.04 14.56
N GLY A 35 12.77 6.13 13.35
CA GLY A 35 12.92 7.32 12.50
C GLY A 35 14.27 7.47 11.77
N GLY A 36 15.16 6.48 11.85
CA GLY A 36 16.43 6.48 11.10
C GLY A 36 16.25 6.21 9.60
N LYS A 37 17.27 6.53 8.79
CA LYS A 37 17.29 6.21 7.35
C LYS A 37 17.25 4.69 7.15
N ILE A 38 16.42 4.21 6.22
CA ILE A 38 16.28 2.76 5.97
C ILE A 38 17.54 2.15 5.33
N ASN A 39 17.74 0.87 5.58
CA ASN A 39 18.61 0.00 4.82
C ASN A 39 17.77 -1.06 4.10
N LYS A 40 17.83 -1.10 2.76
CA LYS A 40 17.04 -2.04 1.96
C LYS A 40 17.42 -3.51 2.15
N THR A 41 18.56 -3.81 2.77
CA THR A 41 18.94 -5.19 3.13
C THR A 41 18.34 -5.66 4.45
N ILE A 42 17.78 -4.75 5.25
CA ILE A 42 17.21 -5.04 6.56
C ILE A 42 15.70 -4.84 6.49
N TYR A 43 14.96 -5.92 6.29
CA TYR A 43 13.52 -5.86 6.07
C TYR A 43 12.76 -6.95 6.80
N SER A 44 11.45 -6.77 6.86
CA SER A 44 10.49 -7.71 7.41
C SER A 44 9.29 -7.72 6.49
N ASP A 45 8.80 -8.91 6.23
CA ASP A 45 7.66 -9.12 5.34
C ASP A 45 6.43 -9.34 6.22
N TYR A 46 5.38 -8.55 5.99
CA TYR A 46 4.15 -8.60 6.75
C TYR A 46 2.94 -8.25 5.86
N LYS A 47 1.91 -9.11 5.86
CA LYS A 47 0.69 -8.96 5.05
C LYS A 47 0.95 -8.68 3.55
N GLY A 48 1.97 -9.31 2.96
CA GLY A 48 2.31 -9.14 1.55
C GLY A 48 3.13 -7.89 1.23
N MET A 49 3.50 -7.14 2.26
CA MET A 49 4.27 -5.91 2.16
C MET A 49 5.65 -6.10 2.82
N ARG A 50 6.66 -5.46 2.26
CA ARG A 50 8.03 -5.41 2.75
C ARG A 50 8.29 -4.08 3.45
N ILE A 51 8.60 -4.16 4.74
CA ILE A 51 8.91 -3.03 5.61
C ILE A 51 10.41 -3.00 5.81
N TYR A 52 11.04 -1.88 5.43
CA TYR A 52 12.47 -1.69 5.64
C TYR A 52 12.78 -1.11 7.02
N HIS A 53 13.98 -1.34 7.52
CA HIS A 53 14.42 -0.84 8.81
C HIS A 53 15.83 -0.26 8.72
N CYS A 54 16.20 0.55 9.71
CA CYS A 54 17.55 1.10 9.80
C CYS A 54 18.57 0.12 10.41
N CYS A 55 18.14 -0.83 11.23
CA CYS A 55 19.00 -1.80 11.90
C CYS A 55 18.28 -3.12 12.23
N PRO A 56 19.00 -4.23 12.47
CA PRO A 56 18.38 -5.53 12.72
C PRO A 56 17.48 -5.55 13.97
N ALA A 57 17.85 -4.81 15.01
CA ALA A 57 17.08 -4.72 16.26
C ALA A 57 15.65 -4.17 16.03
N CYS A 58 15.44 -3.35 14.99
CA CYS A 58 14.12 -2.84 14.66
C CYS A 58 13.15 -3.93 14.18
N ILE A 59 13.65 -5.05 13.66
CA ILE A 59 12.80 -6.14 13.17
C ILE A 59 11.98 -6.72 14.33
N ASP A 60 12.63 -7.02 15.46
CA ASP A 60 11.95 -7.62 16.61
C ASP A 60 11.01 -6.62 17.29
N VAL A 61 11.36 -5.34 17.29
CA VAL A 61 10.47 -4.29 17.80
C VAL A 61 9.24 -4.14 16.90
N PHE A 62 9.41 -4.12 15.57
CA PHE A 62 8.31 -4.07 14.61
C PHE A 62 7.37 -5.27 14.78
N LYS A 63 7.90 -6.49 14.95
CA LYS A 63 7.11 -7.71 15.12
C LYS A 63 6.24 -7.74 16.38
N LYS A 64 6.55 -6.95 17.41
CA LYS A 64 5.72 -6.85 18.61
C LYS A 64 4.38 -6.18 18.34
N ASP A 65 4.35 -5.20 17.45
CA ASP A 65 3.12 -4.48 17.09
C ASP A 65 3.18 -3.93 15.65
N PRO A 66 3.15 -4.84 14.65
CA PRO A 66 3.31 -4.44 13.24
C PRO A 66 2.13 -3.57 12.76
N GLU A 67 0.94 -3.76 13.34
CA GLU A 67 -0.26 -3.01 12.95
C GLU A 67 -0.17 -1.54 13.38
N ALA A 68 0.35 -1.25 14.58
CA ALA A 68 0.55 0.13 15.03
C ALA A 68 1.55 0.89 14.13
N TYR A 69 2.64 0.23 13.71
CA TYR A 69 3.61 0.84 12.81
C TYR A 69 3.05 1.06 11.40
N LEU A 70 2.31 0.10 10.86
CA LEU A 70 1.67 0.25 9.55
C LEU A 70 0.62 1.36 9.55
N LYS A 71 -0.15 1.49 10.64
CA LYS A 71 -1.08 2.61 10.79
C LYS A 71 -0.35 3.95 10.76
N LYS A 72 0.75 4.09 11.51
CA LYS A 72 1.58 5.31 11.50
C LYS A 72 2.14 5.62 10.11
N MET A 73 2.61 4.61 9.39
CA MET A 73 3.10 4.78 8.02
C MET A 73 1.97 5.26 7.09
N LYS A 74 0.79 4.63 7.16
CA LYS A 74 -0.38 5.02 6.37
C LYS A 74 -0.84 6.45 6.69
N ASP A 75 -0.88 6.81 7.97
CA ASP A 75 -1.24 8.17 8.42
C ASP A 75 -0.22 9.21 7.92
N ALA A 76 1.05 8.81 7.75
CA ALA A 76 2.10 9.61 7.13
C ALA A 76 2.10 9.57 5.58
N GLY A 77 1.14 8.87 4.96
CA GLY A 77 1.07 8.68 3.51
C GLY A 77 2.20 7.82 2.95
N VAL A 78 2.86 7.01 3.77
CA VAL A 78 3.92 6.08 3.38
C VAL A 78 3.33 4.68 3.24
N GLU A 79 3.54 4.06 2.08
CA GLU A 79 3.17 2.65 1.86
C GLU A 79 4.44 1.82 1.69
N PRO A 80 4.59 0.71 2.43
CA PRO A 80 5.73 -0.18 2.24
C PRO A 80 5.74 -0.79 0.84
N GLU A 81 6.88 -1.35 0.42
CA GLU A 81 6.97 -1.97 -0.90
C GLU A 81 6.18 -3.29 -0.93
N LYS A 82 5.62 -3.69 -2.08
CA LYS A 82 5.09 -5.05 -2.21
C LYS A 82 6.25 -6.04 -2.23
N ILE A 83 6.07 -7.19 -1.60
CA ILE A 83 7.11 -8.23 -1.64
C ILE A 83 7.39 -8.62 -3.11
N PRO A 84 8.65 -8.57 -3.57
CA PRO A 84 9.00 -8.92 -4.95
C PRO A 84 8.52 -10.32 -5.33
N ALA A 85 7.99 -10.44 -6.55
CA ALA A 85 7.53 -11.72 -7.08
C ALA A 85 8.73 -12.68 -7.22
N GLY A 86 8.79 -13.69 -6.34
CA GLY A 86 9.87 -14.67 -6.31
C GLY A 86 10.55 -14.83 -4.94
N GLU A 87 10.32 -13.91 -4.00
CA GLU A 87 10.93 -13.93 -2.67
C GLU A 87 9.94 -14.28 -1.54
N LYS A 88 8.83 -14.94 -1.87
CA LYS A 88 7.87 -15.43 -0.88
C LYS A 88 8.54 -16.54 -0.06
N LYS A 89 9.10 -16.18 1.09
CA LYS A 89 9.70 -17.12 2.04
C LYS A 89 8.66 -17.95 2.77
#